data_AF-B1T1C9-F1
#
_entry.id   AF-B1T1C9-F1
#
_cell.length_a   1.000
_cell.length_b   1.000
_cell.length_c   1.000
_cell.angle_alpha   90.00
_cell.angle_beta   90.00
_cell.angle_gamma   90.00
#
_symmetry.space_group_name_H-M   'P 1'
#
loop_
_entity.id
_entity.type
_entity.pdbx_description
1 polymer ?
#
loop_
_entity_poly.entity_id
_entity_poly.type
_entity_poly.pdbx_seq_one_letter_code
_entity_poly.pdbx_strand_id
1 'polypeptide(L)'
;MAGNRYQDDIKLRQGGLYAGIFPWRGSGFRTTLGLRFNDDEIRGVSVPTNGTYVFGGKRYPALPAMYAVAEARYPTVMPYVGIGYGHRPASKGLRFVADIGVAYGIPRTSYTLSPALAAAAGPQKRQILVSSGLDELNRKMSRYRW
;
A
#
# COMPACT_ATOMS: atom_id res chain seq x y z
N MET A 1 -18.94 0.12 23.44
CA MET A 1 -18.34 -0.05 22.09
C MET A 1 -16.89 0.43 22.17
N ALA A 2 -15.92 -0.46 21.99
CA ALA A 2 -14.50 -0.11 21.98
C ALA A 2 -14.10 0.26 20.55
N GLY A 3 -13.98 1.56 20.27
CA GLY A 3 -13.44 2.06 19.01
C GLY A 3 -11.97 2.38 19.18
N ASN A 4 -11.16 2.08 18.16
CA ASN A 4 -9.92 2.81 17.93
C ASN A 4 -10.27 3.90 16.91
N ARG A 5 -9.81 5.13 17.14
CA ARG A 5 -9.96 6.20 16.15
C ARG A 5 -8.84 6.00 15.14
N TYR A 6 -9.21 5.45 13.99
CA TYR A 6 -8.34 5.35 12.83
C TYR A 6 -8.45 6.65 12.03
N GLN A 7 -7.31 7.29 11.83
CA GLN A 7 -7.19 8.40 10.89
C GLN A 7 -6.36 7.86 9.73
N ASP A 8 -7.03 7.64 8.61
CA ASP A 8 -6.45 7.06 7.40
C ASP A 8 -6.34 8.16 6.35
N ASP A 9 -5.12 8.51 5.98
CA ASP A 9 -4.85 9.42 4.87
C ASP A 9 -4.39 8.60 3.66
N ILE A 10 -5.07 8.80 2.53
CA ILE A 10 -4.77 8.14 1.26
C ILE A 10 -4.40 9.22 0.24
N LYS A 11 -3.13 9.20 -0.21
CA LYS A 11 -2.67 10.01 -1.35
C LYS A 11 -2.47 9.10 -2.56
N LEU A 12 -3.16 9.42 -3.64
CA LEU A 12 -3.06 8.72 -4.93
C LEU A 12 -2.48 9.67 -5.96
N ARG A 13 -1.21 9.47 -6.31
CA ARG A 13 -0.54 10.22 -7.38
C ARG A 13 0.13 9.20 -8.28
N GLN A 14 -0.49 8.94 -9.42
CA GLN A 14 -0.09 7.88 -10.33
C GLN A 14 0.01 8.40 -11.77
N GLY A 15 1.03 7.93 -12.47
CA GLY A 15 1.23 8.11 -13.91
C GLY A 15 1.98 6.89 -14.45
N GLY A 16 2.15 6.78 -15.76
CA GLY A 16 2.85 5.62 -16.32
C GLY A 16 3.23 5.78 -17.78
N LEU A 17 4.26 5.04 -18.16
CA LEU A 17 4.70 4.85 -19.53
C LEU A 17 4.41 3.42 -19.92
N TYR A 18 3.65 3.24 -21.01
CA TYR A 18 3.15 1.93 -21.44
C TYR A 18 3.44 1.71 -22.92
N ALA A 19 4.07 0.58 -23.23
CA ALA A 19 4.30 0.08 -24.57
C ALA A 19 3.33 -1.09 -24.84
N GLY A 20 2.50 -0.95 -25.88
CA GLY A 20 1.60 -2.00 -26.34
C GLY A 20 2.21 -2.79 -27.49
N ILE A 21 2.34 -4.11 -27.33
CA ILE A 21 2.79 -5.05 -28.34
C ILE A 21 1.56 -5.77 -28.90
N PHE A 22 1.45 -5.88 -30.23
CA PHE A 22 0.35 -6.57 -30.91
C PHE A 22 0.87 -7.87 -31.54
N PRO A 23 0.94 -8.97 -30.77
CA PRO A 23 1.52 -10.22 -31.27
C PRO A 23 0.66 -10.92 -32.33
N TRP A 24 -0.66 -10.65 -32.39
CA TRP A 24 -1.57 -11.26 -33.37
C TRP A 24 -2.06 -10.25 -34.41
N ARG A 25 -1.72 -10.48 -35.68
CA ARG A 25 -2.23 -9.69 -36.81
C ARG A 25 -3.76 -9.87 -36.91
N GLY A 26 -4.51 -8.77 -36.90
CA GLY A 26 -5.98 -8.76 -37.00
C GLY A 26 -6.74 -8.92 -35.68
N SER A 27 -6.04 -9.19 -34.57
CA SER A 27 -6.63 -9.24 -33.24
C SER A 27 -6.76 -7.84 -32.63
N GLY A 28 -7.82 -7.60 -31.85
CA GLY A 28 -7.93 -6.39 -31.03
C GLY A 28 -7.11 -6.46 -29.74
N PHE A 29 -6.50 -7.61 -29.45
CA PHE A 29 -5.72 -7.82 -28.23
C PHE A 29 -4.30 -7.30 -28.36
N ARG A 30 -3.81 -6.67 -27.29
CA ARG A 30 -2.43 -6.23 -27.12
C ARG A 30 -1.89 -6.70 -25.78
N THR A 31 -0.60 -6.97 -25.72
CA THR A 31 0.11 -7.11 -24.45
C THR A 31 0.73 -5.77 -24.13
N THR A 32 0.52 -5.28 -22.91
CA THR A 32 1.04 -4.00 -22.46
C THR A 32 2.16 -4.23 -21.47
N LEU A 33 3.35 -3.69 -21.75
CA LEU A 33 4.47 -3.65 -20.82
C LEU A 33 4.72 -2.19 -20.48
N GLY A 34 4.97 -1.87 -19.22
CA GLY A 34 5.16 -0.48 -18.83
C GLY A 34 5.89 -0.29 -17.53
N LEU A 35 6.08 0.98 -17.21
CA LEU A 35 6.54 1.45 -15.92
C LEU A 35 5.48 2.38 -15.38
N ARG A 36 4.94 2.04 -14.21
CA ARG A 36 4.05 2.89 -13.45
C ARG A 36 4.88 3.73 -12.49
N PHE A 37 4.70 5.03 -12.55
CA PHE A 37 5.26 5.99 -11.61
C PHE A 37 4.19 6.34 -10.60
N ASN A 38 4.43 6.10 -9.32
CA ASN A 38 3.49 6.50 -8.29
C ASN A 38 4.17 7.17 -7.10
N ASP A 39 3.37 7.89 -6.34
CA ASP A 39 3.70 8.39 -5.01
C ASP A 39 2.53 8.03 -4.09
N ASP A 40 2.12 6.76 -4.20
CA ASP A 40 0.99 6.20 -3.45
C ASP A 40 1.45 5.93 -2.01
N GLU A 41 0.87 6.67 -1.07
CA GLU A 41 1.17 6.61 0.37
C GLU A 41 -0.11 6.24 1.13
N ILE A 42 -0.01 5.20 1.96
CA ILE A 42 -1.06 4.79 2.88
C ILE A 42 -0.53 5.02 4.30
N ARG A 43 -1.17 5.92 5.04
CA ARG A 43 -0.82 6.22 6.42
C ARG A 43 -2.01 5.93 7.33
N GLY A 44 -1.82 5.00 8.27
CA GLY A 44 -2.80 4.66 9.29
C GLY A 44 -2.30 5.06 10.68
N VAL A 45 -3.03 5.96 11.35
CA VAL A 45 -2.74 6.33 12.75
C VAL A 45 -3.74 5.63 13.66
N SER A 46 -3.25 4.77 14.55
CA SER A 46 -4.08 4.09 15.55
C SER A 46 -4.02 4.84 16.88
N VAL A 47 -5.09 5.56 17.20
CA VAL A 47 -5.28 6.22 18.51
C VAL A 47 -6.26 5.40 19.35
N PRO A 48 -5.85 4.93 20.54
CA PRO A 48 -6.66 4.10 21.41
C PRO A 48 -7.73 4.99 22.05
N THR A 49 -9.00 4.68 21.80
CA THR A 49 -10.10 5.50 22.31
C THR A 49 -10.66 4.98 23.64
N ASN A 50 -10.22 3.79 24.07
CA ASN A 50 -10.82 3.11 25.23
C ASN A 50 -9.82 2.33 26.12
N GLY A 51 -8.58 2.83 26.25
CA GLY A 51 -7.67 2.35 27.29
C GLY A 51 -7.07 0.95 27.07
N THR A 52 -7.17 0.35 25.89
CA THR A 52 -6.49 -0.92 25.56
C THR A 52 -6.03 -0.99 24.10
N TYR A 53 -4.78 -1.42 23.88
CA TYR A 53 -4.23 -1.84 22.59
C TYR A 53 -4.25 -3.36 22.47
N VAL A 54 -4.52 -3.88 21.28
CA VAL A 54 -4.32 -5.30 20.96
C VAL A 54 -3.17 -5.41 19.99
N PHE A 55 -2.04 -5.96 20.45
CA PHE A 55 -0.86 -6.24 19.64
C PHE A 55 -0.59 -7.73 19.64
N GLY A 56 -0.56 -8.38 18.47
CA GLY A 56 -0.29 -9.82 18.37
C GLY A 56 -1.19 -10.69 19.26
N GLY A 57 -2.47 -10.31 19.43
CA GLY A 57 -3.43 -10.99 20.30
C GLY A 57 -3.31 -10.70 21.80
N LYS A 58 -2.32 -9.90 22.23
CA LYS A 58 -2.14 -9.50 23.64
C LYS A 58 -2.72 -8.11 23.90
N ARG A 59 -3.48 -8.00 24.98
CA ARG A 59 -4.11 -6.75 25.43
C ARG A 59 -3.11 -5.97 26.29
N TYR A 60 -2.76 -4.77 25.87
CA TYR A 60 -1.94 -3.83 26.62
C TYR A 60 -2.82 -2.67 27.09
N PRO A 61 -2.81 -2.27 28.37
CA PRO A 61 -3.52 -1.09 28.82
C PRO A 61 -2.95 0.15 28.09
N ALA A 62 -3.81 0.88 27.41
CA ALA A 62 -3.46 2.08 26.65
C ALA A 62 -3.64 3.30 27.55
N LEU A 63 -2.57 4.05 27.78
CA LEU A 63 -2.64 5.32 28.49
C LEU A 63 -3.01 6.44 27.51
N PRO A 64 -3.67 7.53 27.97
CA PRO A 64 -3.92 8.71 27.14
C PRO A 64 -2.60 9.24 26.52
N ALA A 65 -2.65 9.75 25.29
CA ALA A 65 -1.51 10.24 24.49
C ALA A 65 -0.58 9.19 23.86
N MET A 66 -0.88 7.90 23.99
CA MET A 66 -0.19 6.85 23.26
C MET A 66 -0.84 6.65 21.89
N TYR A 67 -0.07 6.80 20.80
CA TYR A 67 -0.48 6.44 19.44
C TYR A 67 0.61 5.61 18.77
N ALA A 68 0.21 4.82 17.77
CA ALA A 68 1.13 4.13 16.88
C ALA A 68 0.76 4.44 15.42
N VAL A 69 1.79 4.69 14.61
CA VAL A 69 1.65 5.04 13.19
C VAL A 69 2.20 3.88 12.37
N ALA A 70 1.34 3.32 11.53
CA ALA A 70 1.73 2.40 10.48
C ALA A 70 1.72 3.15 9.15
N GLU A 71 2.82 3.09 8.41
CA GLU A 71 2.94 3.70 7.10
C GLU A 71 3.35 2.63 6.09
N ALA A 72 2.71 2.63 4.93
CA ALA A 72 3.09 1.80 3.80
C ALA A 72 3.18 2.67 2.55
N ARG A 73 4.38 2.74 1.98
CA ARG A 73 4.68 3.54 0.79
C ARG A 73 5.08 2.64 -0.37
N TYR A 74 4.38 2.73 -1.49
CA TYR A 74 4.72 1.96 -2.69
C TYR A 74 5.99 2.51 -3.36
N PRO A 75 6.76 1.66 -4.07
CA PRO A 75 7.94 2.10 -4.80
C PRO A 75 7.56 3.11 -5.88
N THR A 76 8.32 4.19 -5.99
CA THR A 76 8.04 5.25 -6.98
C THR A 76 7.99 4.76 -8.42
N VAL A 77 8.70 3.68 -8.74
CA VAL A 77 8.68 3.05 -10.06
C VAL A 77 8.33 1.58 -9.90
N MET A 78 7.27 1.16 -10.59
CA MET A 78 6.75 -0.21 -10.57
C MET A 78 6.64 -0.77 -11.99
N PRO A 79 7.32 -1.88 -12.32
CA PRO A 79 7.07 -2.56 -13.58
C PRO A 79 5.62 -3.00 -13.70
N TYR A 80 5.03 -2.78 -14.87
CA TYR A 80 3.65 -3.09 -15.21
C TYR A 80 3.58 -4.10 -16.34
N VAL A 81 2.72 -5.09 -16.19
CA VAL A 81 2.35 -6.03 -17.25
C VAL A 81 0.84 -6.16 -17.29
N GLY A 82 0.29 -6.03 -18.49
CA GLY A 82 -1.15 -6.07 -18.71
C GLY A 82 -1.51 -6.64 -20.07
N ILE A 83 -2.82 -6.86 -20.22
CA ILE A 83 -3.46 -7.25 -21.45
C ILE A 83 -4.49 -6.17 -21.76
N GLY A 84 -4.39 -5.60 -22.94
CA GLY A 84 -5.33 -4.61 -23.43
C GLY A 84 -6.14 -5.11 -24.60
N TYR A 85 -7.27 -4.44 -24.82
CA TYR A 85 -8.11 -4.61 -26.00
C TYR A 85 -8.40 -3.25 -26.63
N GLY A 86 -8.19 -3.14 -27.93
CA GLY A 86 -8.45 -1.94 -28.72
C GLY A 86 -7.30 -1.60 -29.68
N HIS A 87 -7.38 -0.44 -30.32
CA HIS A 87 -6.43 0.02 -31.35
C HIS A 87 -6.49 -0.76 -32.69
N ARG A 88 -7.70 -0.96 -33.24
CA ARG A 88 -7.84 -1.37 -34.65
C ARG A 88 -7.60 -0.17 -35.59
N PRO A 89 -6.87 -0.32 -36.70
CA PRO A 89 -6.68 0.72 -37.71
C PRO A 89 -7.89 0.92 -38.65
N ALA A 90 -9.05 0.32 -38.36
CA ALA A 90 -10.15 0.22 -39.31
C ALA A 90 -10.88 1.56 -39.61
N SER A 91 -10.77 2.59 -38.77
CA SER A 91 -11.42 3.89 -39.02
C SER A 91 -10.75 5.06 -38.29
N LYS A 92 -10.83 6.26 -38.90
CA LYS A 92 -10.46 7.53 -38.25
C LYS A 92 -11.58 7.95 -37.29
N GLY A 93 -11.25 8.31 -36.04
CA GLY A 93 -12.21 8.77 -35.05
C GLY A 93 -11.81 8.45 -33.61
N LEU A 94 -12.69 8.77 -32.67
CA LEU A 94 -12.57 8.37 -31.26
C LEU A 94 -12.65 6.85 -31.15
N ARG A 95 -11.78 6.26 -30.33
CA ARG A 95 -11.71 4.82 -30.15
C ARG A 95 -11.66 4.50 -28.67
N PHE A 96 -12.39 3.44 -28.30
CA PHE A 96 -12.32 2.86 -26.98
C PHE A 96 -11.12 1.91 -26.90
N VAL A 97 -10.35 2.05 -25.82
CA VAL A 97 -9.28 1.12 -25.44
C VAL A 97 -9.48 0.75 -23.99
N ALA A 98 -9.33 -0.53 -23.68
CA ALA A 98 -9.31 -1.03 -22.31
C ALA A 98 -7.97 -1.73 -22.06
N ASP A 99 -7.46 -1.60 -20.84
CA ASP A 99 -6.21 -2.22 -20.41
C ASP A 99 -6.38 -2.70 -18.98
N ILE A 100 -6.07 -3.97 -18.73
CA ILE A 100 -6.05 -4.55 -17.39
C ILE A 100 -4.69 -5.19 -17.16
N GLY A 101 -4.10 -4.92 -16.00
CA GLY A 101 -2.78 -5.43 -15.69
C GLY A 101 -2.42 -5.20 -14.23
N VAL A 102 -1.24 -5.68 -13.89
CA VAL A 102 -0.68 -5.65 -12.53
C VAL A 102 0.60 -4.82 -12.53
N ALA A 103 0.77 -4.01 -11.49
CA ALA A 103 1.99 -3.25 -11.27
C ALA A 103 2.72 -3.91 -10.11
N TYR A 104 3.89 -4.48 -10.38
CA TYR A 104 4.63 -5.19 -9.36
C TYR A 104 5.53 -4.22 -8.58
N GLY A 105 5.40 -4.21 -7.25
CA GLY A 105 6.25 -3.40 -6.38
C GLY A 105 6.08 -3.77 -4.92
N ILE A 106 7.20 -3.83 -4.19
CA ILE A 106 7.20 -4.16 -2.76
C ILE A 106 7.05 -2.85 -1.97
N PRO A 107 5.93 -2.63 -1.26
CA PRO A 107 5.77 -1.42 -0.46
C PRO A 107 6.79 -1.42 0.69
N ARG A 108 7.41 -0.26 0.92
CA ARG A 108 8.19 -0.01 2.13
C ARG A 108 7.21 0.22 3.27
N THR A 109 7.36 -0.56 4.35
CA THR A 109 6.54 -0.37 5.53
C THR A 109 7.37 0.21 6.67
N SER A 110 6.76 1.12 7.44
CA SER A 110 7.35 1.68 8.65
C SER A 110 6.34 1.62 9.79
N TYR A 111 6.84 1.41 11.00
CA TYR A 111 6.01 1.33 12.20
C TYR A 111 6.64 2.18 13.31
N THR A 112 5.94 3.24 13.71
CA THR A 112 6.48 4.22 14.66
C THR A 112 5.57 4.35 15.87
N LEU A 113 6.16 4.28 17.07
CA LEU A 113 5.46 4.49 18.34
C LEU A 113 5.62 5.93 18.81
N SER A 114 4.56 6.51 19.38
CA SER A 114 4.64 7.81 20.05
C SER A 114 5.66 7.82 21.20
N PRO A 115 6.33 8.97 21.47
CA PRO A 115 7.31 9.08 22.55
C PRO A 115 6.78 8.63 23.93
N ALA A 116 5.51 8.93 24.22
CA ALA A 116 4.85 8.54 25.48
C ALA A 116 4.67 7.02 25.61
N LEU A 117 4.17 6.34 24.56
CA LEU A 117 4.02 4.88 24.53
C LEU A 117 5.37 4.18 24.68
N ALA A 118 6.35 4.78 24.04
CA ALA A 118 7.65 4.20 23.90
C ALA A 118 8.51 4.44 25.17
N ALA A 119 8.22 5.49 25.95
CA ALA A 119 8.70 5.69 27.32
C ALA A 119 8.05 4.71 28.31
N ALA A 120 6.72 4.48 28.22
CA ALA A 120 6.02 3.57 29.11
C ALA A 120 6.37 2.08 28.90
N ALA A 121 6.74 1.69 27.68
CA ALA A 121 7.22 0.33 27.39
C ALA A 121 8.62 0.05 27.99
N GLY A 122 9.42 1.09 28.23
CA GLY A 122 10.83 0.97 28.58
C GLY A 122 11.72 0.59 27.38
N PRO A 123 13.05 0.83 27.44
CA PRO A 123 13.95 0.76 26.29
C PRO A 123 13.97 -0.63 25.60
N GLN A 124 13.90 -1.71 26.38
CA GLN A 124 14.01 -3.08 25.87
C GLN A 124 12.73 -3.57 25.20
N LYS A 125 11.53 -3.22 25.72
CA LYS A 125 10.25 -3.67 25.11
C LYS A 125 9.85 -2.79 23.93
N ARG A 126 10.30 -1.54 23.88
CA ARG A 126 10.08 -0.62 22.75
C ARG A 126 10.50 -1.25 21.42
N GLN A 127 11.71 -1.81 21.36
CA GLN A 127 12.24 -2.40 20.13
C GLN A 127 11.43 -3.64 19.71
N ILE A 128 11.01 -4.45 20.68
CA ILE A 128 10.21 -5.67 20.44
C ILE A 128 8.81 -5.32 19.92
N LEU A 129 8.17 -4.28 20.48
CA LEU A 129 6.87 -3.80 20.00
C LEU A 129 6.96 -3.21 18.59
N VAL A 130 8.01 -2.43 18.31
CA VAL A 130 8.24 -1.89 16.96
C VAL A 130 8.51 -2.99 15.96
N SER A 131 9.40 -3.94 16.27
CA SER A 131 9.76 -5.02 15.35
C SER A 131 8.59 -5.96 15.09
N SER A 132 7.85 -6.35 16.14
CA SER A 132 6.67 -7.22 15.98
C SER A 132 5.55 -6.55 15.18
N GLY A 133 5.29 -5.26 15.40
CA GLY A 133 4.33 -4.49 14.61
C GLY A 133 4.76 -4.35 13.15
N LEU A 134 6.05 -4.08 12.91
CA LEU A 134 6.63 -3.96 11.57
C LEU A 134 6.63 -5.31 10.83
N ASP A 135 6.91 -6.41 11.52
CA ASP A 135 6.86 -7.76 10.95
C ASP A 135 5.44 -8.16 10.56
N GLU A 136 4.44 -7.82 11.37
CA GLU A 136 3.03 -8.04 11.04
C GLU A 136 2.61 -7.20 9.83
N LEU A 137 3.02 -5.93 9.79
CA LEU A 137 2.74 -5.01 8.69
C LEU A 137 3.40 -5.50 7.38
N ASN A 138 4.68 -5.88 7.43
CA ASN A 138 5.39 -6.48 6.29
C ASN A 138 4.73 -7.78 5.82
N ARG A 139 4.27 -8.64 6.73
CA ARG A 139 3.59 -9.89 6.37
C ARG A 139 2.24 -9.65 5.70
N LYS A 140 1.50 -8.62 6.12
CA LYS A 140 0.24 -8.22 5.46
C LYS A 140 0.53 -7.57 4.11
N MET A 141 1.43 -6.58 4.05
CA MET A 141 1.72 -5.82 2.85
C MET A 141 2.46 -6.61 1.78
N SER A 142 3.26 -7.63 2.15
CA SER A 142 3.91 -8.52 1.16
C SER A 142 2.93 -9.31 0.31
N ARG A 143 1.68 -9.49 0.75
CA ARG A 143 0.60 -10.06 -0.07
C ARG A 143 0.08 -9.10 -1.14
N TYR A 144 0.27 -7.78 -0.95
CA TYR A 144 -0.21 -6.69 -1.83
C TYR A 144 0.92 -6.10 -2.67
N ARG A 145 1.69 -6.98 -3.30
CA ARG A 145 2.86 -6.63 -4.14
C ARG A 145 2.54 -6.41 -5.62
N TRP A 146 1.27 -6.47 -6.01
CA TRP A 146 0.77 -6.50 -7.39
C TRP A 146 -0.45 -5.61 -7.55
#